data_AF-A0A534SRR8-F1
#
_entry.id   AF-A0A534SRR8-F1
#
_cell.length_a   1.000
_cell.length_b   1.000
_cell.length_c   1.000
_cell.angle_alpha   90.00
_cell.angle_beta   90.00
_cell.angle_gamma   90.00
#
_symmetry.space_group_name_H-M   'P 1'
#
loop_
_entity.id
_entity.type
_entity.pdbx_description
1 polymer ?
#
loop_
_entity_poly.entity_id
_entity_poly.type
_entity_poly.pdbx_seq_one_letter_code
_entity_poly.pdbx_strand_id
1 'polypeptide(L)'
;MLAVLEDALATLDAHAHGRGRPLAREVERWVASTDTSWPFAFQNICDTLGVDAGCIRAGLSRWRRQQEGGDPSVAPRFHLRRRAAG
;
A
#
# COMPACT_ATOMS: atom_id res chain seq x y z
N MET A 1 -2.41 13.17 -6.77
CA MET A 1 -3.00 12.22 -5.79
C MET A 1 -1.95 11.41 -5.02
N LEU A 2 -0.67 11.83 -5.07
CA LEU A 2 0.43 11.11 -4.43
C LEU A 2 0.30 11.09 -2.90
N ALA A 3 -0.08 12.23 -2.31
CA ALA A 3 -0.28 12.32 -0.85
C ALA A 3 -1.28 11.30 -0.30
N VAL A 4 -2.37 10.99 -1.03
CA VAL A 4 -3.37 9.99 -0.62
C VAL A 4 -2.75 8.59 -0.65
N LEU A 5 -1.94 8.28 -1.66
CA LEU A 5 -1.24 7.01 -1.75
C LEU A 5 -0.15 6.88 -0.68
N GLU A 6 0.62 7.94 -0.43
CA GLU A 6 1.66 7.97 0.61
C GLU A 6 1.07 7.81 2.02
N ASP A 7 -0.04 8.50 2.31
CA ASP A 7 -0.74 8.39 3.59
C ASP A 7 -1.32 6.98 3.83
N ALA A 8 -1.91 6.38 2.79
CA ALA A 8 -2.38 4.99 2.83
C ALA A 8 -1.23 4.01 3.15
N LEU A 9 -0.06 4.20 2.54
CA LEU A 9 1.10 3.34 2.78
C LEU A 9 1.76 3.58 4.13
N ALA A 10 1.83 4.83 4.58
CA ALA A 10 2.28 5.17 5.93
C ALA A 10 1.36 4.55 6.99
N THR A 11 0.06 4.51 6.73
CA THR A 11 -0.92 3.81 7.56
C THR A 11 -0.62 2.31 7.65
N LEU A 12 -0.23 1.66 6.54
CA LEU A 12 0.14 0.24 6.54
C LEU A 12 1.46 0.00 7.31
N ASP A 13 2.47 0.87 7.15
CA ASP A 13 3.76 0.80 7.85
C ASP A 13 3.59 0.99 9.37
N ALA A 14 2.82 2.01 9.78
CA ALA A 14 2.58 2.33 11.20
C ALA A 14 1.84 1.20 11.94
N HIS A 15 0.93 0.51 11.25
CA HIS A 15 0.15 -0.60 11.81
C HIS A 15 0.81 -1.97 11.60
N ALA A 16 2.00 -2.01 11.00
CA ALA A 16 2.77 -3.22 10.79
C ALA A 16 3.37 -3.79 12.09
N HIS A 17 3.47 -2.98 13.16
CA HIS A 17 4.19 -3.34 14.39
C HIS A 17 3.30 -3.32 15.65
N GLY A 18 1.97 -3.15 15.51
CA GLY A 18 1.06 -3.00 16.66
C GLY A 18 -0.38 -3.44 16.41
N ARG A 19 -1.17 -3.57 17.49
CA ARG A 19 -2.56 -4.08 17.50
C ARG A 19 -3.61 -3.19 16.82
N GLY A 20 -3.24 -2.14 16.07
CA GLY A 20 -4.17 -1.31 15.32
C GLY A 20 -4.56 -1.95 13.97
N ARG A 21 -5.29 -3.06 14.03
CA ARG A 21 -5.76 -3.83 12.85
C ARG A 21 -6.89 -3.20 12.00
N PRO A 22 -7.79 -2.33 12.49
CA PRO A 22 -8.95 -1.92 11.70
C PRO A 22 -8.59 -1.05 10.49
N LEU A 23 -7.75 -0.03 10.69
CA LEU A 23 -7.42 0.95 9.65
C LEU A 23 -6.53 0.33 8.57
N ALA A 24 -5.55 -0.50 8.94
CA ALA A 24 -4.76 -1.26 7.99
C ALA A 24 -5.63 -2.17 7.09
N ARG A 25 -6.62 -2.87 7.68
CA ARG A 25 -7.56 -3.72 6.92
C ARG A 25 -8.48 -2.91 5.99
N GLU A 26 -8.76 -1.66 6.34
CA GLU A 26 -9.54 -0.76 5.49
C GLU A 26 -8.71 -0.33 4.27
N VAL A 27 -7.46 0.08 4.50
CA VAL A 27 -6.53 0.39 3.41
C VAL A 27 -6.27 -0.84 2.53
N GLU A 28 -6.11 -2.03 3.11
CA GLU A 28 -5.97 -3.28 2.34
C GLU A 28 -7.20 -3.54 1.44
N ARG A 29 -8.41 -3.34 1.97
CA ARG A 29 -9.65 -3.49 1.20
C ARG A 29 -9.74 -2.47 0.08
N TRP A 30 -9.33 -1.23 0.36
CA TRP A 30 -9.27 -0.17 -0.63
C TRP A 30 -8.29 -0.49 -1.77
N VAL A 31 -7.07 -0.96 -1.45
CA VAL A 31 -6.06 -1.39 -2.44
C VAL A 31 -6.52 -2.61 -3.25
N ALA A 32 -7.23 -3.55 -2.62
CA ALA A 32 -7.77 -4.74 -3.26
C ALA A 32 -9.01 -4.45 -4.12
N SER A 33 -9.67 -3.31 -3.91
CA SER A 33 -10.84 -2.92 -4.68
C SER A 33 -10.49 -2.71 -6.15
N THR A 34 -11.39 -3.17 -7.02
CA THR A 34 -11.37 -2.91 -8.47
C THR A 34 -12.36 -1.80 -8.85
N ASP A 35 -12.98 -1.16 -7.87
CA ASP A 35 -13.88 -0.04 -8.10
C ASP A 35 -13.12 1.13 -8.74
N THR A 36 -13.72 1.75 -9.76
CA THR A 36 -13.21 2.91 -10.49
C THR A 36 -14.23 4.05 -10.53
N SER A 37 -15.38 3.90 -9.84
CA SER A 37 -16.51 4.82 -9.90
C SER A 37 -16.26 6.18 -9.22
N TRP A 38 -15.24 6.28 -8.37
CA TRP A 38 -14.96 7.48 -7.57
C TRP A 38 -13.50 7.95 -7.73
N PRO A 39 -13.22 9.27 -7.65
CA PRO A 39 -11.91 9.83 -8.00
C PRO A 39 -10.72 9.32 -7.17
N PHE A 40 -10.95 8.91 -5.92
CA PHE A 40 -9.90 8.39 -5.05
C PHE A 40 -9.93 6.86 -4.95
N ALA A 41 -10.60 6.19 -5.89
CA ALA A 41 -10.39 4.76 -6.09
C ALA A 41 -8.90 4.47 -6.27
N PHE A 42 -8.40 3.39 -5.66
CA PHE A 42 -7.00 3.01 -5.76
C PHE A 42 -6.53 2.92 -7.22
N GLN A 43 -7.35 2.35 -8.10
CA GLN A 43 -7.05 2.25 -9.53
C GLN A 43 -6.93 3.64 -10.18
N ASN A 44 -7.90 4.53 -9.93
CA ASN A 44 -7.89 5.89 -10.47
C ASN A 44 -6.68 6.71 -9.97
N ILE A 45 -6.28 6.52 -8.71
CA ILE A 45 -5.06 7.14 -8.17
C ILE A 45 -3.82 6.59 -8.88
N CYS A 46 -3.73 5.28 -9.08
CA CYS A 46 -2.61 4.66 -9.79
C CYS A 46 -2.49 5.17 -11.23
N ASP A 47 -3.63 5.21 -11.95
CA ASP A 47 -3.71 5.68 -13.33
C ASP A 47 -3.31 7.16 -13.41
N THR A 48 -3.80 8.00 -12.50
CA THR A 48 -3.45 9.44 -12.42
C THR A 48 -1.97 9.67 -12.14
N LEU A 49 -1.34 8.78 -11.36
CA LEU A 49 0.08 8.86 -11.00
C LEU A 49 1.00 8.16 -12.02
N GLY A 50 0.44 7.49 -13.03
CA GLY A 50 1.21 6.71 -14.00
C GLY A 50 1.93 5.51 -13.38
N VAL A 51 1.39 4.95 -12.28
CA VAL A 51 1.95 3.77 -11.61
C VAL A 51 1.09 2.54 -11.86
N ASP A 52 1.73 1.39 -12.00
CA ASP A 52 0.99 0.14 -12.18
C ASP A 52 0.38 -0.34 -10.84
N ALA A 53 -0.96 -0.35 -10.78
CA ALA A 53 -1.72 -0.84 -9.64
C ALA A 53 -1.38 -2.31 -9.29
N GLY A 54 -1.09 -3.14 -10.32
CA GLY A 54 -0.69 -4.53 -10.14
C GLY A 54 0.64 -4.67 -9.38
N CYS A 55 1.64 -3.86 -9.75
CA CYS A 55 2.94 -3.81 -9.10
C CYS A 55 2.83 -3.40 -7.62
N ILE A 56 2.01 -2.40 -7.31
CA ILE A 56 1.77 -1.96 -5.93
C ILE A 56 1.12 -3.10 -5.13
N ARG A 57 0.05 -3.73 -5.65
CA ARG A 57 -0.64 -4.86 -5.01
C ARG A 57 0.31 -6.05 -4.77
N ALA A 58 1.14 -6.38 -5.76
CA ALA A 58 2.12 -7.46 -5.65
C ALA A 58 3.21 -7.16 -4.60
N GLY A 59 3.69 -5.91 -4.57
CA GLY A 59 4.63 -5.44 -3.55
C GLY A 59 4.05 -5.55 -2.15
N LEU A 60 2.81 -5.09 -1.96
CA LEU A 60 2.12 -5.13 -0.67
C LEU A 60 1.90 -6.57 -0.18
N SER A 61 1.51 -7.46 -1.09
CA SER A 61 1.34 -8.90 -0.81
C SER A 61 2.65 -9.56 -0.38
N ARG A 62 3.77 -9.20 -1.01
CA ARG A 62 5.11 -9.71 -0.64
C ARG A 62 5.56 -9.15 0.71
N TRP A 63 5.34 -7.86 0.95
CA TRP A 63 5.67 -7.21 2.22
C TRP A 63 4.95 -7.88 3.39
N ARG A 64 3.65 -8.14 3.25
CA ARG A 64 2.85 -8.80 4.28
C ARG A 64 3.32 -10.21 4.62
N ARG A 65 3.68 -11.02 3.61
CA ARG A 65 4.23 -12.37 3.85
C ARG A 65 5.52 -12.34 4.67
N GLN A 66 6.32 -11.28 4.54
CA GLN A 66 7.53 -11.10 5.35
C GLN A 66 7.20 -10.68 6.79
N GLN A 67 6.13 -9.92 7.00
CA GLN A 67 5.64 -9.57 8.34
C GLN A 67 5.06 -10.78 9.10
N GLU A 68 4.36 -11.69 8.40
CA GLU A 68 3.72 -12.86 9.02
C GLU A 68 4.73 -13.97 9.42
N GLY A 69 5.97 -13.92 8.90
CA GLY A 69 7.02 -14.91 9.19
C GLY A 69 8.37 -14.35 9.65
N GLY A 70 8.46 -13.04 9.90
CA GLY A 70 9.70 -12.33 10.25
C GLY A 70 9.80 -11.95 11.72
N ASP A 71 11.03 -11.79 12.22
CA ASP A 71 11.30 -11.21 13.53
C ASP A 71 10.68 -9.79 13.61
N PRO A 72 9.81 -9.49 14.61
CA PRO A 72 9.22 -8.17 14.79
C PRO A 72 10.25 -7.04 14.98
N SER A 73 11.52 -7.38 15.28
CA SER A 73 12.61 -6.42 15.39
C SER A 73 13.26 -6.01 14.05
N VAL A 74 13.00 -6.74 12.95
CA VAL A 74 13.60 -6.48 11.62
C VAL A 74 12.47 -6.32 10.60
N ALA A 75 11.61 -5.33 10.84
CA ALA A 75 10.47 -5.17 9.98
C ALA A 75 10.86 -4.50 8.65
N PRO A 76 10.59 -5.12 7.50
CA PRO A 76 10.73 -4.45 6.21
C PRO A 76 9.82 -3.22 6.16
N ARG A 77 10.35 -2.09 5.73
CA ARG A 77 9.57 -0.88 5.46
C ARG A 77 9.07 -0.91 4.02
N PHE A 78 7.82 -0.50 3.81
CA PHE A 78 7.30 -0.35 2.46
C PHE A 78 7.83 0.95 1.83
N HIS A 79 9.00 0.89 1.20
CA HIS A 79 9.53 2.01 0.45
C HIS A 79 8.99 2.00 -0.98
N LEU A 80 8.12 2.96 -1.29
CA LEU A 80 7.70 3.22 -2.66
C LEU A 80 8.89 3.84 -3.40
N ARG A 81 9.69 3.00 -4.06
CA ARG A 81 10.78 3.50 -4.90
C ARG A 81 10.15 4.21 -6.10
N ARG A 82 10.20 5.55 -6.12
CA ARG A 82 9.97 6.30 -7.36
C ARG A 82 10.96 5.77 -8.39
N ARG A 83 10.50 4.99 -9.36
CA ARG A 83 11.22 4.89 -10.63
C ARG A 83 11.05 6.26 -11.28
N ALA A 84 12.14 7.00 -11.44
CA ALA A 84 12.16 8.11 -12.38
C ALA A 84 11.78 7.53 -13.74
N ALA A 85 10.66 7.98 -14.32
CA ALA A 85 10.40 7.77 -15.73
C ALA A 85 11.50 8.53 -16.49
N GLY A 86 12.35 7.79 -17.21
CA GLY A 86 13.33 8.32 -18.14
C GLY A 86 12.77 8.36 -19.55
#